data_AF-A0AAF0K3D2-F1
#
_entry.id   AF-A0AAF0K3D2-F1
#
_cell.length_a   1.000
_cell.length_b   1.000
_cell.length_c   1.000
_cell.angle_alpha   90.00
_cell.angle_beta   90.00
_cell.angle_gamma   90.00
#
_symmetry.space_group_name_H-M   'P 1'
#
loop_
_entity.id
_entity.type
_entity.pdbx_description
1 polymer ?
#
loop_
_entity_poly.entity_id
_entity_poly.type
_entity_poly.pdbx_seq_one_letter_code
_entity_poly.pdbx_strand_id
1 'polypeptide(L)'
;MLVRKPCSGYELKQYINLFWEAHHSQIYTALNKLHEQGYVSVETDAIHKQKKIYHLTPEGQLVVADWFQEETNVPTQRDEFLAKVYVIALFNQEQATSLLQDRRHHYQKTQKQYQHKMQEYDAITDSIEKQKNLGRYLILKRRLMVCATELEWCDWAQDILTLNQNK
;
A
#
# COMPACT_ATOMS: atom_id res chain seq x y z
N MET A 1 -11.87 4.03 -3.40
CA MET A 1 -12.00 4.23 -1.94
C MET A 1 -13.34 4.87 -1.57
N LEU A 2 -13.66 6.05 -2.11
CA LEU A 2 -14.94 6.74 -1.83
C LEU A 2 -16.17 5.98 -2.31
N VAL A 3 -16.03 5.10 -3.32
CA VAL A 3 -17.05 4.12 -3.77
C VAL A 3 -17.61 3.29 -2.60
N ARG A 4 -16.78 3.01 -1.59
CA ARG A 4 -17.19 2.19 -0.44
C ARG A 4 -18.03 2.98 0.55
N LYS A 5 -17.51 4.15 0.94
CA LYS A 5 -18.13 5.08 1.88
C LYS A 5 -17.42 6.44 1.82
N PRO A 6 -18.09 7.51 2.29
CA PRO A 6 -17.47 8.81 2.48
C PRO A 6 -16.26 8.72 3.42
N CYS A 7 -15.18 9.41 3.08
CA CYS A 7 -13.92 9.35 3.84
C CYS A 7 -13.29 10.73 3.96
N SER A 8 -12.54 10.94 5.04
CA SER A 8 -11.63 12.07 5.13
C SER A 8 -10.37 11.88 4.27
N GLY A 9 -9.71 12.98 3.92
CA GLY A 9 -8.40 12.94 3.23
C GLY A 9 -7.34 12.13 3.98
N TYR A 10 -7.41 12.12 5.31
CA TYR A 10 -6.54 11.31 6.16
C TYR A 10 -6.79 9.81 6.00
N GLU A 11 -8.05 9.37 6.02
CA GLU A 11 -8.41 7.96 5.78
C GLU A 11 -8.03 7.53 4.37
N LEU A 12 -8.27 8.39 3.37
CA LEU A 12 -7.86 8.14 1.98
C LEU A 12 -6.36 7.90 1.87
N LYS A 13 -5.52 8.71 2.56
CA LYS A 13 -4.08 8.48 2.63
C LYS A 13 -3.73 7.10 3.17
N GLN A 14 -4.36 6.68 4.26
CA GLN A 14 -4.07 5.37 4.84
C GLN A 14 -4.42 4.22 3.89
N TYR A 15 -5.51 4.34 3.12
CA TYR A 15 -5.92 3.33 2.15
C TYR A 15 -5.05 3.32 0.89
N ILE A 16 -4.69 4.50 0.41
CA ILE A 16 -3.80 4.69 -0.74
C ILE A 16 -2.41 4.10 -0.45
N ASN A 17 -1.89 4.32 0.76
CA ASN A 17 -0.61 3.76 1.22
C ASN A 17 -0.57 2.22 1.30
N LEU A 18 -1.66 1.52 1.00
CA LEU A 18 -1.65 0.07 0.86
C LEU A 18 -0.98 -0.41 -0.45
N PHE A 19 -0.91 0.44 -1.49
CA PHE A 19 -0.39 0.04 -2.81
C PHE A 19 0.62 1.02 -3.43
N TRP A 20 0.69 2.27 -3.00
CA TRP A 20 1.75 3.22 -3.39
C TRP A 20 1.98 4.26 -2.28
N GLU A 21 3.18 4.83 -2.20
CA GLU A 21 3.45 5.90 -1.23
C GLU A 21 2.84 7.21 -1.74
N ALA A 22 1.90 7.78 -0.98
CA ALA A 22 1.34 9.08 -1.30
C ALA A 22 1.61 10.11 -0.20
N HIS A 23 2.09 11.26 -0.63
CA HIS A 23 2.27 12.40 0.23
C HIS A 23 0.93 13.10 0.50
N HIS A 24 0.87 13.82 1.61
CA HIS A 24 -0.33 14.54 2.01
C HIS A 24 -0.73 15.58 0.96
N SER A 25 0.23 16.37 0.46
CA SER A 25 -0.02 17.36 -0.59
C SER A 25 -0.65 16.74 -1.84
N GLN A 26 -0.11 15.62 -2.33
CA GLN A 26 -0.62 14.94 -3.53
C GLN A 26 -2.09 14.55 -3.40
N ILE A 27 -2.48 14.01 -2.25
CA ILE A 27 -3.87 13.58 -2.01
C ILE A 27 -4.82 14.77 -2.00
N TYR A 28 -4.46 15.85 -1.30
CA TYR A 28 -5.35 17.01 -1.18
C TYR A 28 -5.41 17.81 -2.49
N THR A 29 -4.31 17.90 -3.24
CA THR A 29 -4.31 18.46 -4.59
C THR A 29 -5.21 17.64 -5.53
N ALA A 30 -5.12 16.31 -5.49
CA ALA A 30 -5.99 15.45 -6.30
C ALA A 30 -7.47 15.60 -5.90
N LEU A 31 -7.77 15.62 -4.60
CA LEU A 31 -9.14 15.78 -4.11
C LEU A 31 -9.74 17.14 -4.47
N ASN A 32 -8.96 18.22 -4.41
CA ASN A 32 -9.42 19.53 -4.87
C ASN A 32 -9.76 19.51 -6.37
N LYS A 33 -8.91 18.91 -7.21
CA LYS A 33 -9.19 18.76 -8.64
C LYS A 33 -10.45 17.94 -8.92
N LEU A 34 -10.60 16.80 -8.25
CA LEU A 34 -11.80 15.96 -8.37
C LEU A 34 -13.07 16.69 -7.91
N HIS A 35 -12.94 17.57 -6.91
CA HIS A 35 -14.04 18.40 -6.46
C HIS A 35 -14.41 19.50 -7.47
N GLU A 36 -13.41 20.22 -8.00
CA GLU A 36 -13.60 21.22 -9.05
C GLU A 36 -14.23 20.64 -10.33
N GLN A 37 -13.92 19.37 -10.63
CA GLN A 37 -14.51 18.62 -11.75
C GLN A 37 -15.90 18.04 -11.44
N GLY A 38 -16.42 18.18 -10.23
CA GLY A 38 -17.74 17.67 -9.83
C GLY A 38 -17.80 16.17 -9.58
N TYR A 39 -16.67 15.45 -9.55
CA TYR A 39 -16.62 14.01 -9.29
C TYR A 39 -16.69 13.66 -7.79
N VAL A 40 -16.39 14.63 -6.94
CA VAL A 40 -16.43 14.49 -5.48
C VAL A 40 -17.08 15.71 -4.86
N SER A 41 -17.98 15.52 -3.90
CA SER A 41 -18.51 16.60 -3.06
C SER A 41 -17.85 16.60 -1.69
N VAL A 42 -17.85 17.77 -1.04
CA VAL A 42 -17.23 17.96 0.28
C VAL A 42 -18.29 18.37 1.28
N GLU A 43 -18.43 17.58 2.34
CA GLU A 43 -19.18 17.95 3.52
C GLU A 43 -18.23 18.63 4.51
N THR A 44 -18.52 19.90 4.82
CA THR A 44 -17.85 20.65 5.87
C THR A 44 -18.76 20.71 7.09
N ASP A 45 -18.37 20.04 8.18
CA ASP A 45 -19.08 20.13 9.45
C ASP A 45 -19.12 21.61 9.90
N ALA A 46 -20.33 22.16 10.05
CA ALA A 46 -20.54 23.56 10.43
C ALA A 46 -20.04 23.87 11.85
N ILE A 47 -19.87 22.85 12.69
CA ILE A 47 -19.42 22.97 14.09
C ILE A 47 -17.91 22.69 14.22
N HIS A 48 -17.37 21.75 13.43
CA HIS A 48 -15.93 21.42 13.41
C HIS A 48 -15.30 21.72 12.05
N LYS A 49 -14.90 22.99 11.84
CA LYS A 49 -14.24 23.54 10.63
C LYS A 49 -13.02 22.77 10.08
N GLN A 50 -12.54 21.71 10.74
CA GLN A 50 -11.25 21.09 10.43
C GLN A 50 -11.30 19.77 9.65
N LYS A 51 -12.43 19.03 9.62
CA LYS A 51 -12.48 17.73 8.93
C LYS A 51 -13.39 17.75 7.71
N LYS A 52 -12.78 17.86 6.52
CA LYS A 52 -13.47 17.67 5.23
C LYS A 52 -13.76 16.18 5.02
N ILE A 53 -15.05 15.84 4.86
CA ILE A 53 -15.49 14.51 4.44
C ILE A 53 -15.83 14.56 2.96
N TYR A 54 -15.18 13.70 2.18
CA TYR A 54 -15.36 13.62 0.74
C TYR A 54 -16.36 12.52 0.41
N HIS A 55 -17.27 12.82 -0.51
CA HIS A 55 -18.31 11.92 -1.00
C HIS A 55 -18.17 11.75 -2.50
N LEU A 56 -18.34 10.53 -3.01
CA LEU A 56 -18.35 10.30 -4.45
C LEU A 56 -19.70 10.75 -5.04
N THR A 57 -19.68 11.54 -6.11
CA THR A 57 -20.91 11.96 -6.82
C THR A 57 -21.37 10.90 -7.82
N PRO A 58 -22.60 10.96 -8.34
CA PRO A 58 -23.04 10.10 -9.44
C PRO A 58 -22.12 10.20 -10.67
N GLU A 59 -21.67 11.40 -11.02
CA GLU A 59 -20.72 11.63 -12.12
C GLU A 59 -19.37 10.97 -11.82
N GLY A 60 -18.90 11.06 -10.57
CA GLY A 60 -17.69 10.37 -10.13
C GLY A 60 -17.81 8.84 -10.18
N GLN A 61 -19.01 8.28 -9.97
CA GLN A 61 -19.23 6.83 -10.12
C GLN A 61 -19.08 6.38 -11.57
N LEU A 62 -19.56 7.18 -12.53
CA LEU A 62 -19.38 6.91 -13.96
C LEU A 62 -17.91 6.91 -14.34
N VAL A 63 -17.15 7.93 -13.90
CA VAL A 63 -15.70 8.01 -14.14
C VAL A 63 -14.96 6.79 -13.59
N VAL A 64 -15.34 6.31 -12.40
CA VAL A 64 -14.75 5.09 -11.83
C VAL A 64 -15.10 3.85 -12.66
N ALA A 65 -16.34 3.75 -13.14
CA ALA A 65 -16.78 2.62 -13.97
C ALA A 65 -16.03 2.58 -15.30
N ASP A 66 -15.87 3.73 -15.95
CA ASP A 66 -15.11 3.87 -17.19
C ASP A 66 -13.64 3.51 -16.98
N TRP A 67 -13.00 4.10 -15.96
CA TRP A 67 -11.61 3.80 -15.59
C TRP A 67 -11.38 2.31 -15.29
N PHE A 68 -12.36 1.63 -14.69
CA PHE A 68 -12.24 0.21 -14.38
C PHE A 68 -12.15 -0.67 -15.63
N GLN A 69 -12.67 -0.21 -16.77
CA GLN A 69 -12.59 -0.93 -18.05
C GLN A 69 -11.30 -0.65 -18.82
N GLU A 70 -10.53 0.36 -18.41
CA GLU A 70 -9.28 0.72 -19.08
C GLU A 70 -8.20 -0.36 -18.87
N GLU A 71 -7.37 -0.58 -19.89
CA GLU A 71 -6.22 -1.46 -19.78
C GLU A 71 -5.25 -0.95 -18.72
N THR A 72 -4.87 -1.82 -17.79
CA THR A 72 -3.93 -1.46 -16.73
C THR A 72 -2.51 -1.72 -17.20
N ASN A 73 -1.71 -0.66 -17.31
CA ASN A 73 -0.28 -0.76 -17.63
C ASN A 73 0.49 -1.51 -16.55
N VAL A 74 1.55 -2.22 -16.96
CA VAL A 74 2.48 -2.87 -16.03
C VAL A 74 3.14 -1.80 -15.16
N PRO A 75 3.12 -1.94 -13.81
CA PRO A 75 3.75 -0.96 -12.94
C PRO A 75 5.27 -0.97 -13.13
N THR A 76 5.88 0.21 -13.18
CA THR A 76 7.34 0.34 -13.15
C THR A 76 7.84 0.08 -11.72
N GLN A 77 8.74 -0.89 -11.54
CA GLN A 77 9.40 -1.16 -10.27
C GLN A 77 10.85 -0.69 -10.34
N ARG A 78 11.25 0.19 -9.40
CA ARG A 78 12.64 0.60 -9.20
C ARG A 78 13.04 0.23 -7.77
N ASP A 79 13.89 -0.77 -7.63
CA ASP A 79 14.30 -1.30 -6.34
C ASP A 79 15.81 -1.18 -6.17
N GLU A 80 16.24 -0.12 -5.49
CA GLU A 80 17.67 0.16 -5.24
C GLU A 80 18.34 -0.97 -4.45
N PHE A 81 17.60 -1.68 -3.60
CA PHE A 81 18.12 -2.83 -2.87
C PHE A 81 18.62 -3.91 -3.84
N LEU A 82 17.86 -4.22 -4.89
CA LEU A 82 18.27 -5.22 -5.89
C LEU A 82 19.49 -4.75 -6.69
N ALA A 83 19.61 -3.46 -6.96
CA ALA A 83 20.82 -2.89 -7.57
C ALA A 83 22.06 -3.05 -6.67
N LYS A 84 21.90 -2.93 -5.35
CA LYS A 84 22.98 -3.19 -4.38
C LYS A 84 23.30 -4.69 -4.27
N VAL A 85 22.28 -5.56 -4.29
CA VAL A 85 22.47 -7.02 -4.32
C VAL A 85 23.25 -7.45 -5.57
N TYR A 86 23.01 -6.82 -6.72
CA TYR A 86 23.74 -7.13 -7.95
C TYR A 86 25.26 -6.96 -7.82
N VAL A 87 25.71 -5.99 -7.02
CA VAL A 87 27.14 -5.72 -6.78
C VAL A 87 27.66 -6.29 -5.46
N ILE A 88 26.88 -7.16 -4.79
CA ILE A 88 27.15 -7.62 -3.41
C ILE A 88 28.51 -8.32 -3.26
N ALA A 89 28.99 -8.99 -4.32
CA ALA A 89 30.27 -9.70 -4.32
C ALA A 89 31.50 -8.77 -4.21
N LEU A 90 31.33 -7.45 -4.41
CA LEU A 90 32.40 -6.46 -4.25
C LEU A 90 32.62 -6.04 -2.79
N PHE A 91 31.73 -6.45 -1.88
CA PHE A 91 31.72 -6.04 -0.48
C PHE A 91 32.05 -7.21 0.44
N ASN A 92 32.47 -6.90 1.66
CA ASN A 92 32.77 -7.94 2.64
C ASN A 92 31.49 -8.59 3.20
N GLN A 93 31.65 -9.72 3.88
CA GLN A 93 30.54 -10.49 4.43
C GLN A 93 29.65 -9.70 5.38
N GLU A 94 30.24 -8.87 6.25
CA GLU A 94 29.50 -8.08 7.23
C GLU A 94 28.58 -7.08 6.52
N GLN A 95 29.10 -6.38 5.51
CA GLN A 95 28.34 -5.44 4.68
C GLN A 95 27.22 -6.14 3.90
N ALA A 96 27.53 -7.27 3.27
CA ALA A 96 26.55 -8.07 2.53
C ALA A 96 25.42 -8.58 3.43
N THR A 97 25.77 -9.07 4.63
CA THR A 97 24.81 -9.55 5.62
C THR A 97 23.95 -8.42 6.16
N SER A 98 24.55 -7.27 6.48
CA SER A 98 23.83 -6.08 6.94
C SER A 98 22.77 -5.63 5.94
N LEU A 99 23.11 -5.60 4.64
CA LEU A 99 22.17 -5.24 3.56
C LEU A 99 20.92 -6.13 3.55
N LEU A 100 21.09 -7.46 3.66
CA LEU A 100 19.98 -8.41 3.71
C LEU A 100 19.17 -8.28 5.00
N GLN A 101 19.83 -8.06 6.14
CA GLN A 101 19.18 -7.88 7.44
C GLN A 101 18.31 -6.62 7.49
N ASP A 102 18.77 -5.52 6.92
CA ASP A 102 18.00 -4.28 6.83
C ASP A 102 16.70 -4.49 6.03
N ARG A 103 16.82 -5.20 4.90
CA ARG A 103 15.66 -5.58 4.07
C ARG A 103 14.69 -6.46 4.84
N ARG A 104 15.22 -7.50 5.49
CA ARG A 104 14.42 -8.42 6.31
C ARG A 104 13.68 -7.67 7.42
N HIS A 105 14.37 -6.80 8.15
CA HIS A 105 13.77 -6.00 9.22
C HIS A 105 12.63 -5.10 8.71
N HIS A 106 12.85 -4.44 7.57
CA HIS A 106 11.82 -3.64 6.90
C HIS A 106 10.55 -4.47 6.62
N TYR A 107 10.71 -5.67 6.03
CA TYR A 107 9.59 -6.52 5.68
C TYR A 107 8.91 -7.17 6.89
N GLN A 108 9.64 -7.48 7.96
CA GLN A 108 9.02 -7.93 9.23
C GLN A 108 8.14 -6.85 9.85
N LYS A 109 8.63 -5.60 9.91
CA LYS A 109 7.85 -4.47 10.41
C LYS A 109 6.60 -4.25 9.57
N THR A 110 6.75 -4.29 8.25
CA THR A 110 5.67 -4.11 7.28
C THR A 110 4.64 -5.25 7.37
N GLN A 111 5.08 -6.49 7.51
CA GLN A 111 4.21 -7.65 7.69
C GLN A 111 3.34 -7.51 8.94
N LYS A 112 3.92 -7.11 10.08
CA LYS A 112 3.18 -6.86 11.33
C LYS A 112 2.10 -5.80 11.15
N GLN A 113 2.41 -4.71 10.45
CA GLN A 113 1.42 -3.66 10.17
C GLN A 113 0.25 -4.16 9.32
N TYR A 114 0.53 -4.97 8.29
CA TYR A 114 -0.54 -5.53 7.45
C TYR A 114 -1.32 -6.65 8.16
N GLN A 115 -0.70 -7.41 9.06
CA GLN A 115 -1.38 -8.40 9.90
C GLN A 115 -2.40 -7.72 10.81
N HIS A 116 -2.03 -6.61 11.46
CA HIS A 116 -2.97 -5.82 12.27
C HIS A 116 -4.17 -5.33 11.43
N LYS A 117 -3.91 -4.79 10.23
CA LYS A 117 -4.97 -4.34 9.31
C LYS A 117 -5.83 -5.50 8.79
N MET A 118 -5.29 -6.71 8.69
CA MET A 118 -6.04 -7.91 8.33
C MET A 118 -6.96 -8.32 9.48
N GLN A 119 -6.48 -8.31 10.72
CA GLN A 119 -7.29 -8.57 11.92
C GLN A 119 -8.48 -7.60 12.02
N GLU A 120 -8.28 -6.31 11.72
CA GLU A 120 -9.38 -5.34 11.63
C GLU A 120 -10.45 -5.73 10.60
N TYR A 121 -10.06 -6.31 9.47
CA TYR A 121 -10.99 -6.78 8.44
C TYR A 121 -11.70 -8.07 8.88
N ASP A 122 -10.96 -9.01 9.47
CA ASP A 122 -11.51 -10.29 9.94
C ASP A 122 -12.53 -10.08 11.06
N ALA A 123 -12.36 -9.04 11.88
CA ALA A 123 -13.30 -8.63 12.92
C ALA A 123 -14.62 -8.01 12.39
N ILE A 124 -14.73 -7.72 11.08
CA ILE A 124 -15.99 -7.25 10.48
C ILE A 124 -16.98 -8.42 10.42
N THR A 125 -18.03 -8.33 11.22
CA THR A 125 -19.11 -9.33 11.31
C THR A 125 -20.25 -9.07 10.33
N ASP A 126 -20.54 -7.80 10.02
CA ASP A 126 -21.56 -7.42 9.06
C ASP A 126 -21.16 -7.79 7.63
N SER A 127 -21.97 -8.60 6.96
CA SER A 127 -21.65 -9.14 5.63
C SER A 127 -21.62 -8.07 4.54
N ILE A 128 -22.47 -7.04 4.67
CA ILE A 128 -22.55 -5.93 3.71
C ILE A 128 -21.30 -5.07 3.81
N GLU A 129 -20.88 -4.69 5.02
CA GLU A 129 -19.65 -3.94 5.26
C GLU A 129 -18.42 -4.77 4.87
N LYS A 130 -18.44 -6.08 5.09
CA LYS A 130 -17.36 -6.97 4.66
C LYS A 130 -17.22 -6.97 3.14
N GLN A 131 -18.34 -7.11 2.41
CA GLN A 131 -18.37 -7.06 0.95
C GLN A 131 -17.87 -5.72 0.40
N LYS A 132 -18.30 -4.61 1.03
CA LYS A 132 -17.83 -3.26 0.74
C LYS A 132 -16.30 -3.11 0.87
N ASN A 133 -15.67 -3.87 1.76
CA ASN A 133 -14.22 -3.85 2.00
C ASN A 133 -13.43 -4.94 1.24
N LEU A 134 -14.07 -5.72 0.35
CA LEU A 134 -13.42 -6.84 -0.35
C LEU A 134 -12.13 -6.41 -1.09
N GLY A 135 -12.15 -5.28 -1.82
CA GLY A 135 -10.95 -4.77 -2.50
C GLY A 135 -9.80 -4.46 -1.54
N ARG A 136 -10.10 -3.92 -0.35
CA ARG A 136 -9.10 -3.68 0.71
C ARG A 136 -8.50 -5.00 1.20
N TYR A 137 -9.33 -6.02 1.41
CA TYR A 137 -8.89 -7.35 1.81
C TYR A 137 -7.95 -7.98 0.78
N LEU A 138 -8.30 -7.97 -0.51
CA LEU A 138 -7.47 -8.53 -1.57
C LEU A 138 -6.09 -7.88 -1.63
N ILE A 139 -6.04 -6.54 -1.49
CA ILE A 139 -4.78 -5.80 -1.42
C ILE A 139 -3.98 -6.22 -0.18
N LEU A 140 -4.58 -6.23 1.01
CA LEU A 140 -3.90 -6.65 2.25
C LEU A 140 -3.35 -8.07 2.16
N LYS A 141 -4.12 -9.01 1.61
CA LYS A 141 -3.68 -10.39 1.43
C LYS A 141 -2.48 -10.47 0.50
N ARG A 142 -2.51 -9.80 -0.65
CA ARG A 142 -1.37 -9.71 -1.57
C ARG A 142 -0.14 -9.13 -0.88
N ARG A 143 -0.29 -8.06 -0.10
CA ARG A 143 0.84 -7.43 0.62
C ARG A 143 1.48 -8.38 1.64
N LEU A 144 0.67 -9.16 2.36
CA LEU A 144 1.17 -10.19 3.27
C LEU A 144 1.92 -11.32 2.55
N MET A 145 1.42 -11.76 1.39
CA MET A 145 2.10 -12.76 0.56
C MET A 145 3.45 -12.25 0.07
N VAL A 146 3.49 -11.02 -0.45
CA VAL A 146 4.75 -10.37 -0.85
C VAL A 146 5.74 -10.28 0.31
N CYS A 147 5.28 -9.94 1.52
CA CYS A 147 6.16 -9.91 2.68
C CYS A 147 6.71 -11.29 3.03
N ALA A 148 5.86 -12.33 3.00
CA ALA A 148 6.30 -13.68 3.30
C ALA A 148 7.37 -14.16 2.29
N THR A 149 7.14 -13.94 1.00
CA THR A 149 8.09 -14.31 -0.05
C THR A 149 9.40 -13.54 0.05
N GLU A 150 9.37 -12.24 0.35
CA GLU A 150 10.61 -11.47 0.51
C GLU A 150 11.42 -11.96 1.72
N LEU A 151 10.75 -12.28 2.84
CA LEU A 151 11.41 -12.78 4.03
C LEU A 151 12.07 -14.16 3.79
N GLU A 152 11.35 -15.05 3.11
CA GLU A 152 11.87 -16.35 2.68
C GLU A 152 13.10 -16.17 1.76
N TRP A 153 13.03 -15.23 0.80
CA TRP A 153 14.14 -14.92 -0.07
C TRP A 153 15.35 -14.36 0.68
N CYS A 154 15.13 -13.48 1.68
CA CYS A 154 16.21 -12.94 2.51
C CYS A 154 16.92 -14.05 3.30
N ASP A 155 16.15 -14.96 3.89
CA ASP A 155 16.68 -16.10 4.65
C ASP A 155 17.53 -17.01 3.72
N TRP A 156 17.00 -17.35 2.54
CA TRP A 156 17.74 -18.11 1.53
C TRP A 156 19.02 -17.40 1.05
N ALA A 157 18.96 -16.10 0.77
CA ALA A 157 20.12 -15.34 0.31
C ALA A 157 21.22 -15.29 1.38
N GLN A 158 20.84 -15.21 2.65
CA GLN A 158 21.78 -15.23 3.77
C GLN A 158 22.47 -16.59 3.93
N ASP A 159 21.75 -17.69 3.69
CA ASP A 159 22.34 -19.04 3.68
C ASP A 159 23.39 -19.18 2.57
N ILE A 160 23.12 -18.65 1.36
CA ILE A 160 24.07 -18.66 0.24
C ILE A 160 25.35 -17.89 0.57
N LEU A 161 25.23 -16.72 1.20
CA LEU A 161 26.40 -15.93 1.61
C LEU A 161 27.26 -16.67 2.64
N THR A 162 26.64 -17.46 3.51
CA THR A 162 27.33 -18.27 4.52
C THR A 162 28.02 -19.49 3.91
N LEU A 163 27.38 -20.17 2.95
CA LEU A 163 27.93 -21.36 2.29
C LEU A 163 29.16 -21.07 1.42
N ASN A 164 29.21 -19.90 0.77
CA ASN A 164 30.34 -19.51 -0.08
C ASN A 164 31.62 -19.17 0.70
N GLN A 165 31.59 -19.22 2.03
CA GLN A 165 32.77 -19.02 2.89
C GLN A 165 33.51 -20.33 3.21
N ASN A 166 32.82 -21.47 3.09
CA ASN A 166 33.39 -22.79 3.40
C ASN A 166 34.10 -23.42 2.18
N LYS A 167 34.37 -22.63 1.14
CA LYS A 167 35.12 -22.98 -0.07
C LYS A 167 36.29 -22.03 -0.24
#